data_AF-A0A8T3LJD4-F1
#
_entry.id   AF-A0A8T3LJD4-F1
#
_cell.length_a   1.000
_cell.length_b   1.000
_cell.length_c   1.000
_cell.angle_alpha   90.00
_cell.angle_beta   90.00
_cell.angle_gamma   90.00
#
_symmetry.space_group_name_H-M   'P 1'
#
loop_
_entity.id
_entity.type
_entity.pdbx_description
1 polymer ?
#
loop_
_entity_poly.entity_id
_entity_poly.type
_entity_poly.pdbx_seq_one_letter_code
_entity_poly.pdbx_strand_id
1 'polypeptide(L)'
;LLRPLPGDMSDFWLLTARELSVLKILMQGMSFSEIARYEQRSSKTLHAIATQALRKLGLGTLSDFRLLYTGCGDSRVKRNIRLHARYVGQHSAHRLTQ
;
A
#
# COMPACT_ATOMS: atom_id res chain seq x y z
N LEU A 1 9.06 21.31 -11.56
CA LEU A 1 9.62 20.96 -10.24
C LEU A 1 9.16 19.56 -9.85
N LEU A 2 9.94 18.53 -10.22
CA LEU A 2 9.73 17.17 -9.74
C LEU A 2 10.20 17.12 -8.28
N ARG A 3 9.26 16.98 -7.33
CA ARG A 3 9.61 16.79 -5.93
C ARG A 3 10.38 15.46 -5.81
N PRO A 4 11.41 15.37 -4.94
CA PRO A 4 12.07 14.10 -4.67
C PRO A 4 11.03 13.06 -4.21
N LEU A 5 11.03 11.89 -4.85
CA LEU A 5 10.18 10.78 -4.44
C LEU A 5 10.59 10.35 -3.01
N PRO A 6 9.65 10.25 -2.06
CA PRO A 6 9.98 10.08 -0.66
C PRO A 6 10.38 8.64 -0.34
N GLY A 7 11.62 8.47 0.15
CA GLY A 7 12.08 7.26 0.84
C GLY A 7 12.16 5.99 -0.02
N ASP A 8 12.91 5.02 0.51
CA ASP A 8 13.09 3.67 -0.04
C ASP A 8 11.78 3.09 -0.62
N MET A 9 11.60 3.20 -1.95
CA MET A 9 10.38 2.81 -2.65
C MET A 9 10.25 1.29 -2.82
N SER A 10 11.23 0.52 -2.32
CA SER A 10 11.27 -0.94 -2.39
C SER A 10 9.96 -1.59 -1.94
N ASP A 11 9.31 -1.05 -0.91
CA ASP A 11 8.07 -1.60 -0.36
C ASP A 11 6.89 -1.52 -1.35
N PHE A 12 6.86 -0.52 -2.25
CA PHE A 12 5.80 -0.37 -3.25
C PHE A 12 5.90 -1.37 -4.41
N TRP A 13 7.05 -2.01 -4.62
CA TRP A 13 7.23 -3.05 -5.64
C TRP A 13 6.36 -4.29 -5.35
N LEU A 14 5.91 -4.47 -4.11
CA LEU A 14 5.00 -5.55 -3.72
C LEU A 14 3.56 -5.32 -4.25
N LEU A 15 3.22 -4.08 -4.60
CA LEU A 15 1.90 -3.73 -5.10
C LEU A 15 1.79 -3.88 -6.60
N THR A 16 0.66 -4.42 -7.04
CA THR A 16 0.23 -4.28 -8.43
C THR A 16 -0.13 -2.83 -8.74
N ALA A 17 -0.10 -2.46 -10.01
CA ALA A 17 -0.53 -1.14 -10.46
C ALA A 17 -1.97 -0.80 -10.01
N ARG A 18 -2.85 -1.80 -9.96
CA ARG A 18 -4.23 -1.63 -9.52
C ARG A 18 -4.33 -1.34 -8.03
N GLU A 19 -3.62 -2.09 -7.20
CA GLU A 19 -3.56 -1.87 -5.75
C GLU A 19 -3.03 -0.47 -5.42
N LEU A 20 -1.91 -0.07 -6.05
CA LEU A 20 -1.35 1.26 -5.85
C LEU A 20 -2.30 2.37 -6.30
N SER A 21 -2.97 2.19 -7.46
CA SER A 21 -3.93 3.17 -7.96
C SER A 21 -5.11 3.37 -7.01
N VAL A 22 -5.71 2.27 -6.53
CA VAL A 22 -6.84 2.33 -5.57
C VAL A 22 -6.43 3.06 -4.30
N LEU A 23 -5.28 2.74 -3.71
CA LEU A 23 -4.80 3.44 -2.51
C LEU A 23 -4.54 4.92 -2.74
N LYS A 24 -3.97 5.30 -3.89
CA LYS A 24 -3.73 6.71 -4.25
C LYS A 24 -5.03 7.49 -4.39
N ILE A 25 -6.04 6.93 -5.05
CA ILE A 25 -7.35 7.58 -5.23
C ILE A 25 -8.05 7.74 -3.88
N LEU A 26 -8.05 6.69 -3.06
CA LEU A 26 -8.63 6.76 -1.71
C LEU A 26 -7.94 7.83 -0.85
N MET A 27 -6.61 7.93 -0.92
CA MET A 27 -5.84 8.93 -0.19
C MET A 27 -6.19 10.37 -0.58
N GLN A 28 -6.69 10.59 -1.81
CA GLN A 28 -7.19 11.88 -2.27
C GLN A 28 -8.56 12.24 -1.67
N GLY A 29 -9.18 11.35 -0.90
CA GLY A 29 -10.47 11.56 -0.22
C GLY A 29 -11.66 10.96 -0.95
N MET A 30 -11.45 10.28 -2.08
CA MET A 30 -12.52 9.57 -2.78
C MET A 30 -12.98 8.35 -1.99
N SER A 31 -14.29 8.15 -1.90
CA SER A 31 -14.88 6.97 -1.28
C SER A 31 -14.91 5.77 -2.24
N PHE A 32 -15.01 4.56 -1.69
CA PHE A 32 -15.18 3.35 -2.49
C PHE A 32 -16.39 3.40 -3.42
N SER A 33 -17.49 4.04 -2.99
CA SER A 33 -18.71 4.18 -3.79
C SER A 33 -18.52 5.10 -4.99
N GLU A 34 -17.77 6.19 -4.83
CA GLU A 34 -17.45 7.11 -5.93
C GLU A 34 -16.55 6.43 -6.97
N ILE A 35 -15.51 5.72 -6.50
CA ILE A 35 -14.61 4.97 -7.38
C ILE A 35 -15.38 3.84 -8.09
N ALA A 36 -16.22 3.11 -7.37
CA ALA A 36 -17.07 2.05 -7.91
C ALA A 36 -17.95 2.52 -9.06
N ARG A 37 -18.56 3.71 -8.89
CA ARG A 37 -19.41 4.33 -9.90
C ARG A 37 -18.61 4.73 -11.14
N TYR A 38 -17.44 5.31 -10.95
CA TYR A 38 -16.56 5.72 -12.06
C TYR A 38 -16.02 4.53 -12.84
N GLU A 39 -15.62 3.46 -12.15
CA GLU A 39 -14.95 2.31 -12.75
C GLU A 39 -15.89 1.17 -13.16
N GLN A 40 -17.20 1.30 -12.94
CA GLN A 40 -18.21 0.23 -13.11
C GLN A 40 -17.80 -1.07 -12.39
N ARG A 41 -17.36 -0.96 -11.14
CA ARG A 41 -16.94 -2.08 -10.30
C ARG A 41 -17.68 -2.05 -8.97
N SER A 42 -17.75 -3.19 -8.29
CA SER A 42 -18.37 -3.22 -6.97
C SER A 42 -17.47 -2.54 -5.93
N SER A 43 -18.09 -1.77 -5.01
CA SER A 43 -17.42 -1.20 -3.85
C SER A 43 -16.71 -2.27 -3.01
N LYS A 44 -17.31 -3.47 -2.91
CA LYS A 44 -16.73 -4.64 -2.23
C LYS A 44 -15.40 -5.08 -2.86
N THR A 45 -15.31 -5.09 -4.19
CA THR A 45 -14.07 -5.42 -4.90
C THR A 45 -12.98 -4.41 -4.61
N LEU A 46 -13.31 -3.11 -4.63
CA LEU A 46 -12.34 -2.05 -4.33
C LEU A 46 -11.86 -2.10 -2.88
N HIS A 47 -12.77 -2.39 -1.95
CA HIS A 47 -12.41 -2.62 -0.55
C HIS A 47 -11.45 -3.80 -0.40
N ALA A 48 -11.74 -4.93 -1.03
CA ALA A 48 -10.85 -6.10 -0.99
C ALA A 48 -9.46 -5.80 -1.56
N ILE A 49 -9.38 -5.06 -2.68
CA ILE A 49 -8.11 -4.62 -3.27
C ILE A 49 -7.33 -3.72 -2.29
N ALA A 50 -7.99 -2.73 -1.69
CA ALA A 50 -7.35 -1.82 -0.74
C ALA A 50 -6.83 -2.57 0.50
N THR A 51 -7.64 -3.46 1.07
CA THR A 51 -7.26 -4.29 2.23
C THR A 51 -6.07 -5.21 1.91
N GLN A 52 -6.08 -5.83 0.73
CA GLN A 52 -4.96 -6.67 0.27
C GLN A 52 -3.68 -5.85 0.08
N ALA A 53 -3.79 -4.66 -0.50
CA ALA A 53 -2.66 -3.75 -0.71
C ALA A 53 -2.03 -3.29 0.61
N LEU A 54 -2.86 -2.85 1.57
CA LEU A 54 -2.41 -2.46 2.91
C LEU A 54 -1.71 -3.63 3.61
N ARG A 55 -2.27 -4.85 3.51
CA ARG A 55 -1.64 -6.06 4.07
C ARG A 55 -0.27 -6.33 3.48
N LYS A 56 -0.08 -6.19 2.16
CA LYS A 56 1.22 -6.38 1.50
C LYS A 56 2.28 -5.39 2.00
N LEU A 57 1.86 -4.17 2.34
CA LEU A 57 2.72 -3.14 2.91
C LEU A 57 2.89 -3.25 4.44
N GLY A 58 2.21 -4.18 5.11
CA GLY A 58 2.20 -4.27 6.56
C GLY A 58 1.51 -3.09 7.26
N LEU A 59 0.58 -2.43 6.58
CA LEU A 59 -0.12 -1.23 7.06
C LEU A 59 -1.52 -1.58 7.55
N GLY A 60 -1.97 -0.88 8.60
CA GLY A 60 -3.31 -1.05 9.16
C GLY A 60 -4.34 -0.13 8.51
N THR A 61 -3.93 1.07 8.08
CA THR A 61 -4.86 2.11 7.63
C THR A 61 -4.38 2.85 6.38
N LEU A 62 -5.33 3.50 5.71
CA LEU A 62 -5.04 4.43 4.62
C LEU A 62 -4.22 5.65 5.09
N SER A 63 -4.36 6.06 6.35
CA SER A 63 -3.55 7.12 6.96
C SER A 63 -2.09 6.71 7.05
N ASP A 64 -1.80 5.46 7.44
CA ASP A 64 -0.43 4.93 7.45
C ASP A 64 0.16 4.91 6.04
N PHE A 65 -0.65 4.51 5.04
CA PHE A 65 -0.25 4.56 3.64
C PHE A 65 0.05 5.99 3.19
N ARG A 66 -0.77 6.97 3.56
CA ARG A 66 -0.54 8.38 3.25
C ARG A 66 0.79 8.87 3.83
N LEU A 67 1.08 8.53 5.08
CA LEU A 67 2.33 8.88 5.74
C LEU A 67 3.55 8.24 5.07
N LEU A 68 3.43 6.96 4.68
CA LEU A 68 4.46 6.25 3.92
C LEU A 68 4.68 6.90 2.54
N TYR A 69 3.61 7.09 1.76
CA TYR A 69 3.64 7.60 0.39
C TYR A 69 4.11 9.05 0.28
N THR A 70 3.86 9.87 1.31
CA THR A 70 4.31 11.27 1.34
C THR A 70 5.69 11.44 1.98
N GLY A 71 6.25 10.40 2.59
CA GLY A 71 7.50 10.46 3.33
C GLY A 71 7.40 11.16 4.69
N CYS A 72 6.20 11.61 5.08
CA CYS A 72 5.93 12.28 6.35
C CYS A 72 5.77 11.32 7.54
N GLY A 73 5.93 10.01 7.34
CA GLY A 73 5.78 9.01 8.39
C GLY A 73 6.84 9.11 9.50
N ASP A 74 6.35 9.10 10.74
CA ASP A 74 7.14 8.95 11.97
C ASP A 74 8.05 7.71 11.88
N SER A 75 9.21 7.79 12.54
CA SER A 75 10.16 6.70 12.79
C SER A 75 9.51 5.36 13.16
N ARG A 76 8.37 5.37 13.87
CA ARG A 76 7.58 4.18 14.24
C ARG A 76 6.96 3.47 13.03
N VAL A 77 6.37 4.20 12.09
CA VAL A 77 5.77 3.63 10.87
C VAL A 77 6.86 3.00 10.00
N LYS A 78 7.98 3.70 9.84
CA LYS A 78 9.17 3.19 9.13
C LYS A 78 9.77 1.95 9.79
N ARG A 79 9.65 1.80 11.11
CA ARG A 79 10.12 0.60 11.84
C ARG A 79 9.19 -0.59 11.61
N ASN A 80 7.87 -0.40 11.70
CA ASN A 80 6.90 -1.47 11.49
C ASN A 80 6.94 -2.03 10.06
N ILE A 81 7.08 -1.16 9.06
CA ILE A 81 7.24 -1.59 7.67
C ILE A 81 8.50 -2.42 7.50
N ARG A 82 9.64 -1.96 8.03
CA ARG A 82 10.91 -2.73 7.97
C ARG A 82 10.82 -4.09 8.66
N LEU A 83 10.10 -4.19 9.79
CA LEU A 83 9.87 -5.47 10.45
C LEU A 83 8.99 -6.39 9.61
N HIS A 84 7.94 -5.85 8.98
CA HIS A 84 7.07 -6.63 8.09
C HIS A 84 7.78 -7.08 6.81
N ALA A 85 8.55 -6.19 6.16
CA ALA A 85 9.35 -6.52 4.98
C ALA A 85 10.37 -7.63 5.26
N ARG A 86 11.01 -7.62 6.45
CA ARG A 86 11.87 -8.74 6.89
C ARG A 86 11.10 -10.04 7.03
N TYR A 87 9.91 -10.02 7.62
CA TYR A 87 9.06 -11.20 7.76
C TYR A 87 8.61 -11.78 6.42
N VAL A 88 8.17 -10.91 5.49
CA VAL A 88 7.73 -11.32 4.15
C VAL A 88 8.91 -11.82 3.30
N GLY A 89 10.08 -11.17 3.39
CA GLY A 89 11.30 -11.59 2.72
C GLY A 89 11.79 -12.97 3.17
N GLN A 90 11.71 -13.26 4.47
CA GLN A 90 12.03 -14.58 5.03
C GLN A 90 11.06 -15.67 4.55
N HIS A 91 9.77 -15.37 4.45
CA HIS A 91 8.77 -16.31 3.92
C HIS A 91 8.91 -16.56 2.40
N SER A 92 9.41 -15.57 1.65
CA SER A 92 9.61 -15.70 0.21
C SER A 92 10.86 -16.52 -0.13
N ALA A 93 11.92 -16.40 0.67
CA ALA A 93 13.13 -17.22 0.54
C ALA A 93 12.86 -18.71 0.83
N HIS A 94 11.98 -19.02 1.78
CA HIS A 94 11.61 -20.41 2.09
C HIS A 94 10.77 -21.11 1.00
N ARG A 95 10.14 -20.39 0.09
CA ARG A 95 9.36 -20.99 -1.02
C ARG A 95 10.19 -21.35 -2.25
N LEU A 96 11.48 -21.00 -2.29
CA LEU A 96 12.39 -21.32 -3.40
C LEU A 96 13.30 -22.53 -3.11
N THR A 97 13.06 -23.26 -2.03
CA THR A 97 13.87 -24.42 -1.60
C THR A 97 13.09 -25.72 -1.46
N GLN A 98 11.97 -25.87 -2.19
CA GLN A 98 11.28 -27.16 -2.34
C GLN A 98 11.14 -27.56 -3.79
#